data_AF-A0A0M9YAP4-F1
#
_entry.id   AF-A0A0M9YAP4-F1
#
_cell.length_a   1.000
_cell.length_b   1.000
_cell.length_c   1.000
_cell.angle_alpha   90.00
_cell.angle_beta   90.00
_cell.angle_gamma   90.00
#
_symmetry.space_group_name_H-M   'P 1'
#
loop_
_entity.id
_entity.type
_entity.pdbx_description
1 polymer ?
#
loop_
_entity_poly.entity_id
_entity_poly.type
_entity_poly.pdbx_seq_one_letter_code
_entity_poly.pdbx_strand_id
1 'polypeptide(L)'
;MTLATHPRTGEYDVDIDVLGALDVRENGISITPTAPKPRQVLALLALHADQVVPVSALIEELWGGLPPRSARTTLQTYVLQLRALIATALEGSDTSRSPKDVLVTLPGGYLLCGGGGRSDVREFER
;
A
#
# COMPACT_ATOMS: atom_id res chain seq x y z
N MET A 1 37.02 14.26 6.58
CA MET A 1 38.00 13.97 5.52
C MET A 1 38.29 12.48 5.57
N THR A 2 37.63 11.71 4.70
CA THR A 2 38.11 10.50 4.02
C THR A 2 36.99 10.05 3.09
N LEU A 3 37.29 10.14 1.80
CA LEU A 3 36.49 9.71 0.67
C LEU A 3 36.61 8.19 0.52
N ALA A 4 35.52 7.53 0.14
CA ALA A 4 35.56 6.25 -0.56
C ALA A 4 34.70 6.40 -1.83
N THR A 5 35.40 6.46 -2.95
CA THR A 5 34.85 6.47 -4.31
C THR A 5 34.80 5.02 -4.83
N HIS A 6 33.85 4.78 -5.73
CA HIS A 6 33.68 3.70 -6.74
C HIS A 6 32.63 2.61 -6.42
N PRO A 7 31.88 2.07 -7.40
CA PRO A 7 31.56 2.51 -8.77
C PRO A 7 30.04 2.51 -9.12
N ARG A 8 29.72 3.02 -10.31
CA ARG A 8 28.39 3.04 -10.94
C ARG A 8 27.81 1.62 -11.13
N THR A 9 26.72 1.35 -10.44
CA THR A 9 25.61 0.51 -10.92
C THR A 9 24.34 1.28 -10.53
N GLY A 10 23.40 1.46 -11.45
CA GLY A 10 22.13 2.13 -11.18
C GLY A 10 21.26 1.25 -10.29
N GLU A 11 21.62 1.17 -9.01
CA GLU A 11 20.93 0.42 -7.97
C GLU A 11 20.25 1.47 -7.11
N TYR A 12 18.95 1.68 -7.36
CA TYR A 12 18.15 2.63 -6.62
C TYR A 12 17.97 2.08 -5.20
N ASP A 13 18.75 2.64 -4.28
CA ASP A 13 18.67 2.46 -2.84
C ASP A 13 17.33 3.00 -2.33
N VAL A 14 16.56 2.14 -1.67
CA VAL A 14 15.26 2.51 -1.07
C VAL A 14 15.42 2.48 0.44
N ASP A 15 15.43 3.68 1.03
CA ASP A 15 15.43 3.94 2.47
C ASP A 15 13.96 3.95 2.98
N ILE A 16 13.65 3.18 4.02
CA ILE A 16 12.30 3.09 4.61
C ILE A 16 12.39 3.20 6.14
N ASP A 17 11.89 4.32 6.65
CA ASP A 17 11.80 4.64 8.08
C ASP A 17 10.52 4.03 8.69
N VAL A 18 10.69 3.01 9.53
CA VAL A 18 9.61 2.25 10.15
C VAL A 18 9.29 2.83 11.54
N LEU A 19 8.01 3.18 11.75
CA LEU A 19 7.36 3.68 12.99
C LEU A 19 7.12 5.21 13.11
N GLY A 20 7.00 5.94 11.99
CA GLY A 20 6.50 7.33 12.00
C GLY A 20 5.65 7.73 10.79
N ALA A 21 5.97 7.22 9.60
CA ALA A 21 5.22 7.47 8.38
C ALA A 21 5.31 6.24 7.47
N LEU A 22 4.28 5.39 7.45
CA LEU A 22 4.06 4.49 6.31
C LEU A 22 4.17 5.36 5.04
N ASP A 23 5.12 5.07 4.16
CA ASP A 23 5.23 5.75 2.87
C ASP A 23 5.16 4.71 1.75
N VAL A 24 3.95 4.50 1.23
CA VAL A 24 3.74 3.74 0.00
C VAL A 24 3.72 4.73 -1.15
N ARG A 25 4.51 4.47 -2.19
CA ARG A 25 4.62 5.33 -3.36
C ARG A 25 4.28 4.54 -4.61
N GLU A 26 3.58 5.20 -5.53
CA GLU A 26 3.35 4.72 -6.89
C GLU A 26 4.02 5.70 -7.86
N ASN A 27 4.92 5.21 -8.70
CA ASN A 27 5.75 6.03 -9.60
C ASN A 27 6.43 7.23 -8.90
N GLY A 28 6.88 7.03 -7.66
CA GLY A 28 7.53 8.07 -6.87
C GLY A 28 6.57 9.10 -6.24
N ILE A 29 5.26 8.95 -6.39
CA ILE A 29 4.23 9.78 -5.74
C ILE A 29 3.64 9.02 -4.54
N SER A 30 3.59 9.64 -3.37
CA SER A 30 3.03 8.98 -2.16
C SER A 30 1.53 8.75 -2.33
N ILE A 31 1.10 7.50 -2.15
CA ILE A 31 -0.30 7.07 -2.10
C ILE A 31 -0.75 6.79 -0.65
N THR A 32 0.03 7.22 0.33
CA THR A 32 -0.27 7.02 1.75
C THR A 32 -1.37 7.97 2.24
N PRO A 33 -2.48 7.44 2.77
CA PRO A 33 -3.48 8.28 3.41
C PRO A 33 -2.96 8.97 4.67
N THR A 34 -3.48 10.16 4.94
CA THR A 34 -3.28 10.86 6.21
C THR A 34 -4.11 10.26 7.34
N ALA A 35 -5.30 9.74 7.02
CA ALA A 35 -6.21 9.15 7.99
C ALA A 35 -5.74 7.77 8.46
N PRO A 36 -5.83 7.45 9.76
CA PRO A 36 -5.23 6.25 10.34
C PRO A 36 -5.85 4.95 9.82
N LYS A 37 -7.18 4.88 9.66
CA LYS A 37 -7.87 3.65 9.20
C LYS A 37 -7.60 3.32 7.73
N PRO A 38 -7.73 4.25 6.75
CA PRO A 38 -7.30 3.99 5.38
C PRO A 38 -5.81 3.66 5.28
N ARG A 39 -4.96 4.31 6.08
CA ARG A 39 -3.53 4.00 6.15
C ARG A 39 -3.28 2.57 6.63
N GLN A 40 -3.99 2.13 7.66
CA GLN A 40 -3.89 0.76 8.15
C GLN A 40 -4.34 -0.26 7.10
N VAL A 41 -5.41 0.02 6.34
CA VAL A 41 -5.81 -0.82 5.18
C VAL A 41 -4.67 -0.92 4.18
N LEU A 42 -4.08 0.21 3.80
CA LEU A 42 -2.97 0.22 2.85
C LEU A 42 -1.75 -0.55 3.38
N ALA A 43 -1.42 -0.40 4.65
CA ALA A 43 -0.34 -1.14 5.29
C ALA A 43 -0.56 -2.66 5.21
N LEU A 44 -1.77 -3.13 5.55
CA LEU A 44 -2.13 -4.55 5.48
C LEU A 44 -2.06 -5.07 4.04
N LEU A 45 -2.57 -4.31 3.08
CA LEU A 45 -2.50 -4.70 1.67
C LEU A 45 -1.08 -4.68 1.11
N ALA A 46 -0.23 -3.75 1.56
CA ALA A 46 1.18 -3.70 1.18
C ALA A 46 1.98 -4.83 1.83
N LEU A 47 1.68 -5.19 3.08
CA LEU A 47 2.25 -6.34 3.78
C LEU A 47 1.99 -7.66 3.02
N HIS A 48 0.81 -7.73 2.39
CA HIS A 48 0.38 -8.85 1.55
C HIS A 48 0.35 -8.46 0.07
N ALA A 49 1.33 -7.68 -0.40
CA ALA A 49 1.41 -7.29 -1.80
C ALA A 49 1.39 -8.53 -2.72
N ASP A 50 0.71 -8.39 -3.86
CA ASP A 50 0.46 -9.43 -4.85
C ASP A 50 -0.33 -10.65 -4.31
N GLN A 51 -0.92 -10.54 -3.12
CA GLN A 51 -1.80 -11.53 -2.52
C GLN A 51 -3.20 -10.96 -2.25
N VAL A 52 -4.19 -11.85 -2.23
CA VAL A 52 -5.57 -11.46 -1.92
C VAL A 52 -5.76 -11.43 -0.42
N VAL A 53 -6.03 -10.25 0.13
CA VAL A 53 -6.41 -10.09 1.54
C VAL A 53 -7.93 -10.17 1.66
N PRO A 54 -8.47 -11.13 2.45
CA PRO A 54 -9.90 -11.27 2.65
C PRO A 54 -10.53 -10.04 3.30
N VAL A 55 -11.77 -9.69 2.90
CA VAL A 55 -12.54 -8.62 3.54
C VAL A 55 -12.73 -8.86 5.04
N SER A 56 -12.94 -10.12 5.45
CA SER A 56 -13.07 -10.49 6.86
C SER A 56 -11.80 -10.19 7.65
N ALA A 57 -10.62 -10.54 7.10
CA ALA A 57 -9.34 -10.27 7.73
C ALA A 57 -9.08 -8.76 7.85
N LEU A 58 -9.37 -7.98 6.81
CA LEU A 58 -9.27 -6.52 6.88
C LEU A 58 -10.20 -5.93 7.94
N ILE A 59 -11.43 -6.45 8.07
CA ILE A 59 -12.37 -5.99 9.09
C ILE A 59 -11.87 -6.35 10.50
N GLU A 60 -11.37 -7.57 10.68
CA GLU A 60 -10.82 -8.04 11.95
C GLU A 60 -9.59 -7.22 12.37
N GLU A 61 -8.66 -6.95 11.47
CA GLU A 61 -7.49 -6.13 11.79
C GLU A 61 -7.84 -4.66 12.08
N LEU A 62 -8.87 -4.12 11.41
CA LEU A 62 -9.30 -2.74 11.62
C LEU A 62 -10.12 -2.55 12.89
N TRP A 63 -10.99 -3.49 13.26
CA TRP A 63 -11.94 -3.30 14.35
C TRP A 63 -11.83 -4.35 15.46
N GLY A 64 -10.89 -5.28 15.34
CA GLY A 64 -10.77 -6.45 16.21
C GLY A 64 -12.05 -7.28 16.19
N GLY A 65 -12.42 -7.78 17.37
CA GLY A 65 -13.66 -8.56 17.56
C GLY A 65 -14.94 -7.73 17.65
N LEU A 66 -14.89 -6.40 17.48
CA LEU A 66 -16.07 -5.51 17.62
C LEU A 66 -16.33 -4.65 16.36
N PRO A 67 -16.51 -5.27 15.17
CA PRO A 67 -16.80 -4.52 13.96
C PRO A 67 -18.21 -3.89 14.01
N PRO A 68 -18.36 -2.61 13.62
CA PRO A 68 -19.69 -2.02 13.47
C PRO A 68 -20.47 -2.69 12.34
N ARG A 69 -21.80 -2.61 12.37
CA ARG A 69 -22.67 -3.09 11.26
C ARG A 69 -22.29 -2.52 9.89
N SER A 70 -21.72 -1.31 9.89
CA SER A 70 -21.28 -0.59 8.69
C SER A 70 -19.84 -0.91 8.26
N ALA A 71 -19.11 -1.80 8.95
CA ALA A 71 -17.68 -2.05 8.71
C ALA A 71 -17.35 -2.32 7.24
N ARG A 72 -18.16 -3.13 6.57
CA ARG A 72 -17.99 -3.44 5.14
C ARG A 72 -18.12 -2.20 4.25
N THR A 73 -19.16 -1.38 4.49
CA THR A 73 -19.38 -0.14 3.74
C THR A 73 -18.26 0.88 4.02
N THR A 74 -17.83 0.99 5.26
CA THR A 74 -16.70 1.85 5.65
C THR A 74 -15.39 1.40 5.01
N LEU A 75 -15.12 0.10 4.94
CA LEU A 75 -13.95 -0.44 4.23
C LEU A 75 -14.00 -0.11 2.74
N GLN A 76 -15.17 -0.21 2.09
CA GLN A 76 -15.34 0.19 0.69
C GLN A 76 -15.03 1.68 0.49
N THR A 77 -15.44 2.54 1.42
CA THR A 77 -15.07 3.97 1.40
C THR A 77 -13.56 4.16 1.49
N TYR A 78 -12.88 3.42 2.36
CA TYR A 78 -11.41 3.50 2.46
C TYR A 78 -10.72 3.04 1.17
N VAL A 79 -11.20 1.95 0.57
CA VAL A 79 -10.70 1.48 -0.74
C VAL A 79 -10.92 2.50 -1.85
N LEU A 80 -12.07 3.20 -1.84
CA LEU A 80 -12.34 4.27 -2.79
C LEU A 80 -11.36 5.45 -2.61
N GLN A 81 -11.09 5.84 -1.37
CA GLN A 81 -10.11 6.89 -1.05
C GLN A 81 -8.70 6.49 -1.51
N LEU A 82 -8.29 5.25 -1.27
CA LEU A 82 -7.01 4.72 -1.75
C LEU A 82 -6.92 4.76 -3.27
N ARG A 83 -7.97 4.34 -3.97
CA ARG A 83 -8.03 4.41 -5.44
C ARG A 83 -7.95 5.84 -5.97
N ALA A 84 -8.49 6.82 -5.26
CA ALA A 84 -8.36 8.22 -5.64
C ALA A 84 -6.90 8.70 -5.52
N LEU A 85 -6.21 8.35 -4.43
CA LEU A 85 -4.78 8.66 -4.25
C LEU A 85 -3.93 8.01 -5.33
N ILE A 86 -4.20 6.73 -5.64
CA ILE A 86 -3.55 6.00 -6.73
C ILE A 86 -3.83 6.67 -8.08
N ALA A 87 -5.07 7.10 -8.35
CA ALA A 87 -5.40 7.81 -9.58
C ALA A 87 -4.50 9.04 -9.76
N THR A 88 -4.38 9.87 -8.73
CA THR A 88 -3.53 11.06 -8.75
C THR A 88 -2.06 10.73 -8.96
N ALA A 89 -1.57 9.61 -8.40
CA ALA A 89 -0.20 9.14 -8.64
C ALA A 89 0.02 8.64 -10.09
N LEU A 90 -1.03 8.12 -10.74
CA LEU A 90 -0.98 7.61 -12.10
C LEU A 90 -1.15 8.70 -13.18
N GLU A 91 -1.76 9.84 -12.87
CA GLU A 91 -2.00 10.95 -13.82
C GLU A 91 -0.71 11.46 -14.51
N GLY A 92 0.46 11.26 -13.89
CA GLY A 92 1.77 11.65 -14.44
C GLY A 92 2.56 10.53 -15.11
N SER A 93 2.03 9.31 -15.23
CA SER A 93 2.74 8.15 -15.78
C SER A 93 2.28 7.81 -17.19
N ASP A 94 3.23 7.48 -18.07
CA ASP A 94 2.98 7.05 -19.46
C ASP A 94 2.32 5.65 -19.55
N THR A 95 2.07 5.02 -18.40
CA THR A 95 1.49 3.68 -18.29
C THR A 95 -0.03 3.71 -18.41
N SER A 96 -0.60 2.84 -19.26
CA SER A 96 -2.05 2.58 -19.36
C SER A 96 -2.70 1.93 -18.12
N ARG A 97 -2.04 1.91 -16.96
CA ARG A 97 -2.59 1.33 -15.72
C ARG A 97 -3.66 2.24 -15.15
N SER A 98 -4.74 1.63 -14.67
CA SER A 98 -5.78 2.30 -13.91
C SER A 98 -5.65 1.99 -12.41
N PRO A 99 -6.27 2.79 -11.52
CA PRO A 99 -6.28 2.52 -10.08
C PRO A 99 -6.88 1.17 -9.70
N LYS A 100 -7.70 0.58 -10.57
CA LYS A 100 -8.31 -0.74 -10.38
C LYS A 100 -7.35 -1.87 -10.72
N ASP A 101 -6.30 -1.60 -11.50
CA ASP A 101 -5.23 -2.56 -11.81
C ASP A 101 -4.19 -2.59 -10.68
N VAL A 102 -4.01 -1.47 -9.97
CA VAL A 102 -3.14 -1.37 -8.79
C VAL A 102 -3.83 -1.90 -7.55
N LEU A 103 -5.06 -1.45 -7.26
CA LEU A 103 -5.87 -1.96 -6.14
C LEU A 103 -7.06 -2.74 -6.70
N VAL A 104 -6.86 -4.04 -6.87
CA VAL A 104 -7.80 -4.97 -7.51
C VAL A 104 -8.85 -5.42 -6.51
N THR A 105 -10.12 -5.45 -6.95
CA THR A 105 -11.19 -6.09 -6.19
C THR A 105 -11.43 -7.48 -6.76
N LEU A 106 -11.27 -8.49 -5.91
CA LEU A 106 -11.52 -9.88 -6.25
C LEU A 106 -12.69 -10.42 -5.43
N PRO A 107 -13.31 -11.53 -5.84
CA PRO A 107 -14.32 -12.19 -5.03
C PRO A 107 -13.76 -12.50 -3.62
N GLY A 108 -14.33 -11.87 -2.59
CA GLY A 108 -13.97 -12.09 -1.20
C GLY A 108 -12.84 -11.21 -0.63
N GLY A 109 -12.17 -10.37 -1.43
CA GLY A 109 -11.00 -9.62 -0.94
C GLY A 109 -10.51 -8.49 -1.83
N TYR A 110 -9.41 -7.89 -1.39
CA TYR A 110 -8.68 -6.87 -2.12
C TYR A 110 -7.24 -7.32 -2.30
N LEU A 111 -6.65 -6.94 -3.42
CA LEU A 111 -5.25 -7.21 -3.74
C LEU A 111 -4.59 -5.90 -4.13
N LEU A 112 -3.43 -5.62 -3.55
CA LEU A 112 -2.55 -4.56 -4.02
C LEU A 112 -1.51 -5.19 -4.95
N CYS A 113 -1.61 -4.87 -6.24
CA CYS A 113 -0.69 -5.36 -7.26
C CYS A 113 0.58 -4.52 -7.15
N GLY A 114 1.66 -5.11 -6.64
CA GLY A 114 2.94 -4.43 -6.47
C GLY A 114 3.66 -4.19 -7.80
N GLY A 115 3.19 -4.82 -8.88
CA GLY A 115 3.71 -4.61 -10.23
C GLY A 115 5.20 -4.92 -10.36
N GLY A 116 5.73 -5.86 -9.54
CA GLY A 116 7.15 -6.20 -9.49
C GLY A 116 8.03 -5.19 -8.75
N GLY A 117 7.44 -4.14 -8.16
CA GLY A 117 8.11 -3.23 -7.25
C GLY A 117 8.47 -3.95 -5.95
N ARG A 118 9.68 -3.72 -5.45
CA ARG A 118 10.15 -4.25 -4.17
C ARG A 118 9.22 -3.79 -3.05
N SER A 119 8.34 -4.66 -2.59
CA SER A 119 7.71 -4.53 -1.28
C SER A 119 8.74 -5.00 -0.25
N ASP A 120 9.57 -4.07 0.23
CA ASP A 120 10.45 -4.31 1.38
C ASP A 120 9.59 -4.33 2.66
N VAL A 121 8.78 -5.37 2.77
CA VAL A 121 8.04 -5.73 3.96
C VAL A 121 8.85 -6.84 4.61
N ARG A 122 9.87 -6.45 5.38
CA ARG A 122 10.57 -7.40 6.24
C ARG A 122 9.96 -7.39 7.63
N GLU A 123 9.44 -8.57 7.97
CA GLU A 123 9.02 -9.07 9.27
C GLU A 123 9.39 -8.19 10.47
N PHE A 124 8.38 -7.68 11.16
CA PHE A 124 8.47 -7.39 12.58
C PHE A 124 7.80 -8.52 13.36
N GLU A 125 8.51 -9.65 13.48
CA GLU A 125 8.37 -10.55 14.62
C GLU A 125 9.66 -10.47 15.45
N ARG A 126 9.63 -9.66 16.52
CA ARG A 126 10.07 -10.06 17.86
C ARG A 126 9.69 -9.03 18.92
#